data_AF-A0A368FFV0-F1
#
_entry.id   AF-A0A368FFV0-F1
#
_cell.length_a   1.000
_cell.length_b   1.000
_cell.length_c   1.000
_cell.angle_alpha   90.00
_cell.angle_beta   90.00
_cell.angle_gamma   90.00
#
_symmetry.space_group_name_H-M   'P 1'
#
loop_
_entity.id
_entity.type
_entity.pdbx_description
1 polymer ?
#
loop_
_entity_poly.entity_id
_entity_poly.type
_entity_poly.pdbx_seq_one_letter_code
_entity_poly.pdbx_strand_id
1 'polypeptide(L)'
;MPPQYDVVPGSNPLSPTQASTSGNIYPVLYEEPPVESVYPNIPAYDVPPAENGRLPSIGKMMAQFDFKPVGPNQLEITAGEKLDLIQAHDDGGNPEWIWVQRPNGEHGFVPAAYCKAL
;
A
#
# COMPACT_ATOMS: atom_id res chain seq x y z
N MET A 1 -18.28 43.07 -0.44
CA MET A 1 -18.39 42.14 -1.58
C MET A 1 -17.04 42.08 -2.27
N PRO A 2 -16.54 40.91 -2.69
CA PRO A 2 -16.22 39.70 -1.92
C PRO A 2 -14.83 39.79 -1.23
N PRO A 3 -14.52 38.93 -0.24
CA PRO A 3 -13.15 38.80 0.26
C PRO A 3 -12.25 38.10 -0.76
N GLN A 4 -11.10 38.69 -1.00
CA GLN A 4 -9.96 38.05 -1.66
C GLN A 4 -9.55 36.84 -0.82
N TYR A 5 -9.45 35.66 -1.43
CA TYR A 5 -8.78 34.53 -0.81
C TYR A 5 -7.27 34.84 -0.83
N ASP A 6 -6.80 35.46 0.25
CA ASP A 6 -5.37 35.55 0.53
C ASP A 6 -4.89 34.18 1.02
N VAL A 7 -3.73 33.82 0.50
CA VAL A 7 -3.08 32.52 0.61
C VAL A 7 -2.83 32.17 2.08
N VAL A 8 -3.15 30.91 2.45
CA VAL A 8 -2.84 30.39 3.78
C VAL A 8 -1.32 30.29 4.00
N PRO A 9 -0.85 30.53 5.24
CA PRO A 9 0.52 30.88 5.55
C PRO A 9 1.37 29.64 5.85
N GLY A 10 2.68 29.73 5.60
CA GLY A 10 3.64 28.77 6.17
C GLY A 10 4.80 28.35 5.27
N SER A 11 5.31 29.22 4.41
CA SER A 11 6.69 29.03 3.95
C SER A 11 7.62 29.52 5.07
N ASN A 12 8.28 28.59 5.76
CA ASN A 12 9.55 28.94 6.36
C ASN A 12 10.60 27.87 6.04
N PRO A 13 11.63 28.24 5.25
CA PRO A 13 12.81 27.42 5.04
C PRO A 13 13.72 27.60 6.25
N LEU A 14 14.06 26.51 6.94
CA LEU A 14 15.07 26.56 8.00
C LEU A 14 15.96 25.32 7.95
N SER A 15 17.08 25.47 7.26
CA SER A 15 18.35 24.86 7.68
C SER A 15 18.79 25.52 9.00
N PRO A 16 19.37 24.80 9.96
CA PRO A 16 20.15 25.43 11.02
C PRO A 16 21.65 25.46 10.64
N THR A 17 22.22 26.65 10.75
CA THR A 17 23.66 26.92 10.87
C THR A 17 24.15 26.54 12.26
N GLN A 18 25.45 26.25 12.44
CA GLN A 18 26.08 26.41 13.76
C GLN A 18 27.50 26.97 13.66
N ALA A 19 27.66 28.17 14.24
CA ALA A 19 28.93 28.78 14.55
C ALA A 19 29.45 28.23 15.89
N SER A 20 30.78 28.10 15.97
CA SER A 20 31.57 27.80 17.16
C SER A 20 31.12 28.68 18.31
N THR A 21 30.97 28.10 19.49
CA THR A 21 30.87 28.94 20.65
C THR A 21 32.29 29.29 21.18
N SER A 22 32.42 30.45 21.86
CA SER A 22 33.07 30.53 23.21
C SER A 22 32.01 30.69 24.35
N GLY A 23 31.87 29.67 25.25
CA GLY A 23 30.73 29.39 26.18
C GLY A 23 29.55 28.49 25.68
N ASN A 24 29.72 27.15 25.54
CA ASN A 24 29.17 26.38 24.35
C ASN A 24 27.68 26.09 24.27
N ILE A 25 26.88 27.14 24.01
CA ILE A 25 25.46 27.08 23.72
C ILE A 25 25.18 26.99 22.20
N TYR A 26 24.28 26.03 21.87
CA TYR A 26 23.48 25.78 20.65
C TYR A 26 23.94 24.68 19.70
N PRO A 27 22.98 23.94 19.08
CA PRO A 27 22.73 22.52 19.38
C PRO A 27 22.78 21.56 18.18
N VAL A 28 22.99 20.27 18.50
CA VAL A 28 22.51 19.09 17.76
C VAL A 28 22.74 19.15 16.25
N LEU A 29 23.99 18.92 15.85
CA LEU A 29 24.24 18.23 14.58
C LEU A 29 23.64 16.84 14.74
N TYR A 30 22.50 16.57 14.09
CA TYR A 30 22.03 15.20 13.91
C TYR A 30 23.08 14.50 13.04
N GLU A 31 24.09 13.95 13.70
CA GLU A 31 24.90 12.87 13.17
C GLU A 31 23.93 11.69 13.06
N GLU A 32 23.62 11.30 11.82
CA GLU A 32 22.75 10.15 11.55
C GLU A 32 23.31 8.95 12.34
N PRO A 33 22.53 8.35 13.26
CA PRO A 33 23.02 7.20 14.00
C PRO A 33 23.40 6.10 13.01
N PRO A 34 24.48 5.35 13.29
CA PRO A 34 24.90 4.27 12.44
C PRO A 34 23.72 3.34 12.22
N VAL A 35 23.45 3.03 10.96
CA VAL A 35 22.54 1.95 10.58
C VAL A 35 22.96 0.73 11.40
N GLU A 36 21.98 -0.06 11.87
CA GLU A 36 22.15 -1.22 12.75
C GLU A 36 21.95 -0.94 14.24
N SER A 37 20.70 -1.03 14.69
CA SER A 37 20.41 -1.91 15.83
C SER A 37 18.93 -2.29 15.88
N VAL A 38 18.68 -3.56 15.55
CA VAL A 38 17.58 -4.37 16.09
C VAL A 38 16.19 -3.92 15.66
N TYR A 39 15.86 -4.12 14.38
CA TYR A 39 14.58 -4.78 14.16
C TYR A 39 14.77 -6.21 14.67
N PRO A 40 13.93 -6.72 15.60
CA PRO A 40 13.88 -8.15 15.80
C PRO A 40 13.68 -8.74 14.41
N ASN A 41 14.34 -9.86 14.15
CA ASN A 41 14.18 -10.68 12.96
C ASN A 41 12.69 -10.99 12.73
N ILE A 42 11.94 -10.01 12.21
CA ILE A 42 10.70 -10.23 11.48
C ILE A 42 11.24 -11.07 10.34
N PRO A 43 10.84 -12.36 10.20
CA PRO A 43 11.17 -13.06 8.98
C PRO A 43 10.68 -12.12 7.89
N ALA A 44 11.62 -11.59 7.09
CA ALA A 44 11.28 -10.87 5.89
C ALA A 44 10.23 -11.78 5.27
N TYR A 45 8.97 -11.33 5.23
CA TYR A 45 7.94 -12.10 4.56
C TYR A 45 8.53 -12.27 3.19
N ASP A 46 8.99 -13.50 2.95
CA ASP A 46 9.68 -13.97 1.78
C ASP A 46 8.71 -13.64 0.66
N VAL A 47 8.85 -12.44 0.10
CA VAL A 47 8.04 -12.02 -1.03
C VAL A 47 8.72 -12.77 -2.15
N PRO A 48 8.16 -13.91 -2.62
CA PRO A 48 8.77 -14.58 -3.75
C PRO A 48 8.87 -13.52 -4.84
N PRO A 49 10.02 -13.42 -5.53
CA PRO A 49 10.15 -12.49 -6.64
C PRO A 49 8.95 -12.75 -7.53
N ALA A 50 8.16 -11.71 -7.80
CA ALA A 50 6.98 -11.76 -8.63
C ALA A 50 7.36 -12.37 -9.99
N GLU A 51 7.39 -13.69 -10.10
CA GLU A 51 7.69 -14.40 -11.32
C GLU A 51 6.61 -13.97 -12.31
N ASN A 52 7.01 -13.18 -13.30
CA ASN A 52 6.16 -12.74 -14.41
C ASN A 52 5.10 -11.66 -14.07
N GLY A 53 5.35 -10.78 -13.09
CA GLY A 53 4.45 -9.64 -12.82
C GLY A 53 3.24 -10.00 -11.96
N ARG A 54 3.29 -11.14 -11.26
CA ARG A 54 2.26 -11.58 -10.33
C ARG A 54 2.45 -10.95 -8.95
N LEU A 55 1.39 -10.39 -8.37
CA LEU A 55 1.40 -9.78 -7.05
C LEU A 55 1.48 -10.88 -5.97
N PRO A 56 2.06 -10.58 -4.79
CA PRO A 56 2.07 -11.52 -3.69
C PRO A 56 0.64 -11.81 -3.21
N SER A 57 0.27 -13.08 -3.19
CA SER A 57 -1.06 -13.53 -2.76
C SER A 57 -1.07 -13.87 -1.27
N ILE A 58 -2.00 -13.30 -0.51
CA ILE A 58 -2.25 -13.63 0.90
C ILE A 58 -3.17 -14.85 1.07
N GLY A 59 -3.80 -15.32 -0.01
CA GLY A 59 -4.67 -16.49 0.03
C GLY A 59 -5.03 -17.03 -1.35
N LYS A 60 -5.74 -18.16 -1.38
CA LYS A 60 -6.31 -18.77 -2.59
C LYS A 60 -7.82 -18.71 -2.51
N MET A 61 -8.46 -18.40 -3.63
CA MET A 61 -9.90 -18.31 -3.73
C MET A 61 -10.40 -19.01 -4.98
N MET A 62 -11.68 -19.36 -4.97
CA MET A 62 -12.40 -19.85 -6.12
C MET A 62 -13.65 -19.00 -6.35
N ALA A 63 -13.83 -18.53 -7.57
CA ALA A 63 -15.06 -17.88 -7.97
C ALA A 63 -16.22 -18.89 -7.91
N GLN A 64 -17.29 -18.52 -7.22
CA GLN A 64 -18.50 -19.33 -7.08
C GLN A 64 -19.53 -18.96 -8.15
N PHE A 65 -19.47 -17.73 -8.66
CA PHE A 65 -20.40 -17.16 -9.62
C PHE A 65 -19.65 -16.39 -10.70
N ASP A 66 -20.28 -16.20 -11.85
CA ASP A 66 -19.82 -15.25 -12.84
C ASP A 66 -20.05 -13.80 -12.38
N PHE A 67 -19.09 -12.93 -12.68
CA PHE A 67 -19.20 -11.51 -12.41
C PHE A 67 -18.61 -10.73 -13.59
N LYS A 68 -19.39 -9.77 -14.08
CA LYS A 68 -18.99 -8.88 -15.16
C LYS A 68 -18.58 -7.52 -14.58
N PRO A 69 -17.38 -7.02 -14.95
CA PRO A 69 -16.89 -5.77 -14.41
C PRO A 69 -17.73 -4.61 -14.95
N VAL A 70 -18.10 -3.71 -14.04
CA VAL A 70 -18.82 -2.46 -14.32
C VAL A 70 -17.85 -1.27 -14.30
N GLY A 71 -16.77 -1.39 -13.53
CA GLY A 71 -15.74 -0.35 -13.37
C GLY A 71 -14.39 -0.74 -13.98
N PRO A 72 -13.49 0.25 -14.21
CA PRO A 72 -12.19 0.02 -14.83
C PRO A 72 -11.22 -0.80 -13.95
N ASN A 73 -11.42 -0.78 -12.63
CA ASN A 73 -10.57 -1.48 -11.67
C ASN A 73 -11.15 -2.84 -11.26
N GLN A 74 -12.19 -3.32 -11.95
CA GLN A 74 -12.87 -4.57 -11.63
C GLN A 74 -12.40 -5.67 -12.57
N LEU A 75 -12.30 -6.89 -12.03
CA LEU A 75 -11.91 -8.07 -12.80
C LEU A 75 -13.15 -8.89 -13.15
N GLU A 76 -13.28 -9.29 -14.41
CA GLU A 76 -14.27 -10.32 -14.77
C GLU A 76 -13.88 -11.64 -14.11
N ILE A 77 -14.83 -12.42 -13.61
CA ILE A 77 -14.56 -13.77 -13.10
C ILE A 77 -15.65 -14.73 -13.55
N THR A 78 -15.31 -15.99 -13.71
CA THR A 78 -16.25 -17.06 -14.06
C THR A 78 -16.31 -18.09 -12.94
N ALA A 79 -17.51 -18.63 -12.66
CA ALA A 79 -17.67 -19.68 -11.67
C ALA A 79 -16.71 -20.87 -11.92
N GLY A 80 -16.02 -21.31 -10.87
CA GLY A 80 -14.99 -22.35 -10.90
C GLY A 80 -13.57 -21.83 -11.18
N GLU A 81 -13.38 -20.54 -11.45
CA GLU A 81 -12.06 -19.95 -11.68
C GLU A 81 -11.25 -19.88 -10.37
N LYS A 82 -9.98 -20.27 -10.44
CA LYS A 82 -9.04 -20.16 -9.31
C LYS A 82 -8.37 -18.80 -9.34
N LEU A 83 -8.44 -18.12 -8.22
CA LEU A 83 -7.98 -16.76 -8.03
C LEU A 83 -7.05 -16.69 -6.83
N ASP A 84 -6.17 -15.70 -6.87
CA ASP A 84 -5.25 -15.38 -5.81
C ASP A 84 -5.74 -14.15 -5.09
N LEU A 85 -5.99 -14.27 -3.79
CA LEU A 85 -6.34 -13.12 -2.97
C LEU A 85 -5.09 -12.30 -2.73
N ILE A 86 -5.12 -11.04 -3.13
CA ILE A 86 -4.05 -10.07 -2.89
C ILE A 86 -4.43 -9.17 -1.71
N GLN A 87 -5.67 -8.68 -1.69
CA GLN A 87 -6.19 -7.81 -0.61
C GLN A 87 -7.63 -8.16 -0.26
N ALA A 88 -7.94 -8.27 1.03
CA ALA A 88 -9.25 -8.66 1.54
C ALA A 88 -10.25 -7.49 1.74
N HIS A 89 -9.88 -6.28 1.36
CA HIS A 89 -10.71 -5.09 1.44
C HIS A 89 -10.33 -4.10 0.32
N ASP A 90 -11.18 -3.12 0.03
CA ASP A 90 -10.86 -1.98 -0.85
C ASP A 90 -9.92 -0.96 -0.14
N ASP A 91 -9.44 0.04 -0.85
CA ASP A 91 -8.63 1.17 -0.35
C ASP A 91 -9.34 1.92 0.80
N GLY A 92 -10.68 1.95 0.78
CA GLY A 92 -11.50 2.52 1.85
C GLY A 92 -11.74 1.61 3.06
N GLY A 93 -11.16 0.39 3.07
CA GLY A 93 -11.37 -0.61 4.14
C GLY A 93 -12.69 -1.38 4.03
N ASN A 94 -13.37 -1.33 2.87
CA ASN A 94 -14.62 -2.05 2.65
C ASN A 94 -14.34 -3.55 2.38
N PRO A 95 -14.80 -4.50 3.23
CA PRO A 95 -14.54 -5.92 3.05
C PRO A 95 -15.40 -6.59 1.95
N GLU A 96 -16.41 -5.87 1.44
CA GLU A 96 -17.28 -6.35 0.36
C GLU A 96 -16.54 -6.49 -0.97
N TRP A 97 -15.42 -5.78 -1.13
CA TRP A 97 -14.59 -5.80 -2.32
C TRP A 97 -13.21 -6.33 -1.97
N ILE A 98 -12.76 -7.31 -2.75
CA ILE A 98 -11.46 -7.93 -2.60
C ILE A 98 -10.66 -7.75 -3.89
N TRP A 99 -9.36 -7.50 -3.74
CA TRP A 99 -8.45 -7.45 -4.87
C TRP A 99 -7.89 -8.84 -5.11
N VAL A 100 -8.18 -9.39 -6.28
CA VAL A 100 -7.76 -10.74 -6.66
C VAL A 100 -6.93 -10.70 -7.93
N GLN A 101 -6.17 -11.76 -8.15
CA GLN A 101 -5.35 -11.94 -9.33
C GLN A 101 -5.58 -13.32 -9.95
N ARG A 102 -5.59 -13.37 -11.28
CA ARG A 102 -5.64 -14.59 -12.07
C ARG A 102 -4.24 -15.18 -12.29
N PRO A 103 -4.14 -16.47 -12.67
CA PRO A 103 -2.88 -17.10 -13.02
C PRO A 103 -2.14 -16.44 -14.19
N ASN A 104 -2.85 -15.69 -15.05
CA ASN A 104 -2.28 -14.94 -16.18
C ASN A 104 -1.70 -13.57 -15.78
N GLY A 105 -1.79 -13.19 -14.50
CA GLY A 105 -1.31 -11.91 -13.98
C GLY A 105 -2.34 -10.78 -13.97
N GLU A 106 -3.49 -10.93 -14.64
CA GLU A 106 -4.59 -9.97 -14.57
C GLU A 106 -5.14 -9.86 -13.15
N HIS A 107 -5.46 -8.66 -12.71
CA HIS A 107 -5.91 -8.40 -11.36
C HIS A 107 -6.97 -7.32 -11.34
N GLY A 108 -7.79 -7.32 -10.30
CA GLY A 108 -8.81 -6.31 -10.10
C GLY A 108 -9.73 -6.63 -8.92
N PHE A 109 -10.66 -5.73 -8.68
CA PHE A 109 -11.68 -5.88 -7.63
C PHE A 109 -12.79 -6.82 -8.07
N VAL A 110 -13.18 -7.70 -7.17
CA VAL A 110 -14.38 -8.53 -7.28
C VAL A 110 -15.16 -8.51 -5.96
N PRO A 111 -16.48 -8.77 -5.97
CA PRO A 111 -17.25 -8.89 -4.75
C PRO A 111 -16.78 -10.09 -3.93
N ALA A 112 -16.50 -9.90 -2.66
CA ALA A 112 -16.07 -10.97 -1.75
C ALA A 112 -17.09 -12.12 -1.69
N ALA A 113 -18.39 -11.79 -1.72
CA ALA A 113 -19.49 -12.75 -1.70
C ALA A 113 -19.50 -13.72 -2.91
N TYR A 114 -18.82 -13.36 -4.01
CA TYR A 114 -18.76 -14.16 -5.23
C TYR A 114 -17.58 -15.12 -5.22
N CYS A 115 -16.70 -15.03 -4.22
CA CYS A 115 -15.52 -15.85 -4.09
C CYS A 115 -15.55 -16.63 -2.78
N LYS A 116 -14.94 -17.82 -2.79
CA LYS A 116 -14.79 -18.68 -1.62
C LYS A 116 -13.32 -18.98 -1.40
N ALA A 117 -12.83 -18.82 -0.17
CA ALA A 117 -11.48 -19.23 0.19
C ALA A 117 -11.30 -20.75 0.00
N LEU A 118 -10.15 -21.15 -0.56
CA LEU A 118 -9.75 -22.54 -0.77
C LEU A 118 -8.92 -23.09 0.38
#